data_AF-A0A529U3Y4-F1
#
_entry.id   AF-A0A529U3Y4-F1
#
_cell.length_a   1.000
_cell.length_b   1.000
_cell.length_c   1.000
_cell.angle_alpha   90.00
_cell.angle_beta   90.00
_cell.angle_gamma   90.00
#
_symmetry.space_group_name_H-M   'P 1'
#
loop_
_entity.id
_entity.type
_entity.pdbx_description
1 polymer ?
#
loop_
_entity_poly.entity_id
_entity_poly.type
_entity_poly.pdbx_seq_one_letter_code
_entity_poly.pdbx_strand_id
1 'polypeptide(L)'
;MVYRSQVEGGTMKSCVSTAISVAVLAAGLTFFSPSHATVFAAWQVAGVPFGDTLNARKYPSNASQKQAAYPNGTVLQMTGRRTGGVN
;
A
#
# COMPACT_ATOMS: atom_id res chain seq x y z
N MET A 1 -47.89 28.25 36.91
CA MET A 1 -47.26 26.93 36.67
C MET A 1 -48.35 25.95 36.22
N VAL A 2 -48.49 25.74 34.90
CA VAL A 2 -48.94 24.47 34.30
C VAL A 2 -48.31 24.43 32.91
N TYR A 3 -47.20 23.71 32.76
CA TYR A 3 -46.66 23.38 31.43
C TYR A 3 -47.48 22.20 30.89
N ARG A 4 -48.21 22.40 29.79
CA ARG A 4 -48.82 21.29 29.04
C ARG A 4 -47.76 20.70 28.10
N SER A 5 -47.32 19.47 28.39
CA SER A 5 -46.51 18.68 27.48
C SER A 5 -47.28 18.37 26.20
N GLN A 6 -46.76 18.82 25.07
CA GLN A 6 -47.15 18.35 23.73
C GLN A 6 -45.89 17.80 23.07
N VAL A 7 -45.62 16.50 23.25
CA VAL A 7 -44.61 15.80 22.46
C VAL A 7 -45.10 14.37 22.20
N GLU A 8 -46.08 14.23 21.30
CA GLU A 8 -46.27 12.99 20.56
C GLU A 8 -45.74 13.20 19.14
N GLY A 9 -44.80 12.36 18.69
CA GLY A 9 -44.61 12.11 17.25
C GLY A 9 -43.24 12.37 16.60
N GLY A 10 -42.17 12.70 17.33
CA GLY A 10 -40.88 13.10 16.73
C GLY A 10 -39.77 12.04 16.67
N THR A 11 -39.90 10.91 17.37
CA THR A 11 -38.72 10.21 17.91
C THR A 11 -38.57 8.77 17.42
N MET A 12 -38.87 8.49 16.15
CA MET A 12 -38.51 7.19 15.55
C MET A 12 -37.77 7.31 14.22
N LYS A 13 -37.87 8.45 13.51
CA LYS A 13 -37.24 8.64 12.20
C LYS A 13 -35.80 9.16 12.30
N SER A 14 -35.49 9.92 13.36
CA SER A 14 -34.19 10.56 13.58
C SER A 14 -33.08 9.55 13.93
N CYS A 15 -33.36 8.63 14.86
CA CYS A 15 -32.41 7.61 15.31
C CYS A 15 -32.03 6.62 14.20
N VAL A 16 -32.98 6.30 13.32
CA VAL A 16 -32.77 5.41 12.17
C VAL A 16 -31.84 6.06 11.15
N SER A 17 -31.99 7.35 10.88
CA SER A 17 -31.16 8.08 9.93
C SER A 17 -29.69 8.16 10.37
N THR A 18 -29.45 8.40 11.67
CA THR A 18 -28.09 8.45 12.24
C THR A 18 -27.39 7.09 12.20
N ALA A 19 -28.11 5.99 12.48
CA ALA A 19 -27.56 4.64 12.46
C ALA A 19 -27.10 4.23 11.04
N ILE A 20 -27.84 4.62 10.00
CA ILE A 20 -27.51 4.31 8.61
C ILE A 20 -26.24 5.05 8.17
N SER A 21 -26.07 6.32 8.53
CA SER A 21 -24.87 7.10 8.17
C SER A 21 -23.59 6.53 8.79
N VAL A 22 -23.66 6.05 10.04
CA VAL A 22 -22.51 5.41 10.72
C VAL A 22 -22.15 4.09 10.05
N ALA A 23 -23.15 3.29 9.64
CA ALA A 23 -22.90 2.01 8.97
C ALA A 23 -22.20 2.17 7.60
N VAL A 24 -22.57 3.19 6.82
CA VAL A 24 -21.94 3.45 5.50
C VAL A 24 -20.49 3.93 5.65
N LEU A 25 -20.21 4.78 6.65
CA LEU A 25 -18.84 5.23 6.94
C LEU A 25 -17.96 4.08 7.45
N ALA A 26 -18.50 3.22 8.32
CA ALA A 26 -17.79 2.04 8.83
C ALA A 26 -17.50 1.02 7.72
N ALA A 27 -18.44 0.80 6.79
CA ALA A 27 -18.25 -0.07 5.64
C ALA A 27 -17.24 0.50 4.62
N GLY A 28 -17.15 1.82 4.47
CA GLY A 28 -16.16 2.45 3.57
C GLY A 28 -14.71 2.28 4.03
N LEU A 29 -14.47 2.27 5.35
CA LEU A 29 -13.12 2.17 5.93
C LEU A 29 -12.49 0.78 5.75
N THR A 30 -13.28 -0.29 5.57
CA THR A 30 -12.76 -1.66 5.43
C THR A 30 -12.19 -1.97 4.04
N PHE A 31 -12.37 -1.09 3.05
CA PHE A 31 -11.86 -1.30 1.68
C PHE A 31 -10.46 -0.75 1.44
N PHE A 32 -9.89 0.01 2.38
CA PHE A 32 -8.52 0.50 2.27
C PHE A 32 -7.55 -0.55 2.80
N SER A 33 -7.27 -1.56 1.97
CA SER A 33 -6.11 -2.42 2.21
C SER A 33 -4.85 -1.60 1.92
N PRO A 34 -3.96 -1.34 2.89
CA PRO A 34 -2.68 -0.72 2.61
C PRO A 34 -1.92 -1.58 1.60
N SER A 35 -1.52 -1.00 0.47
CA SER A 35 -0.60 -1.63 -0.46
C SER A 35 0.80 -1.60 0.13
N HIS A 36 1.09 -2.53 1.04
CA HIS A 36 2.45 -2.72 1.52
C HIS A 36 3.32 -3.10 0.31
N ALA A 37 4.32 -2.26 0.00
CA ALA A 37 5.41 -2.69 -0.85
C ALA A 37 6.12 -3.82 -0.08
N THR A 38 5.84 -5.06 -0.46
CA THR A 38 6.53 -6.22 0.10
C THR A 38 7.99 -6.06 -0.28
N VAL A 39 8.87 -5.89 0.70
CA VAL A 39 10.32 -6.00 0.47
C VAL A 39 10.56 -7.48 0.22
N PHE A 40 10.79 -7.83 -1.04
CA PHE A 40 11.06 -9.22 -1.41
C PHE A 40 12.47 -9.62 -0.96
N ALA A 41 12.71 -10.92 -0.91
CA ALA A 41 13.93 -11.55 -0.40
C ALA A 41 15.22 -10.80 -0.81
N ALA A 42 16.10 -10.63 0.16
CA ALA A 42 17.41 -10.06 -0.06
C ALA A 42 18.25 -11.01 -0.93
N TRP A 43 18.67 -10.56 -2.10
CA TRP A 43 19.53 -11.35 -2.99
C TRP A 43 20.99 -10.88 -2.85
N GLN A 44 21.91 -11.83 -2.64
CA GLN A 44 23.33 -11.52 -2.61
C GLN A 44 23.92 -11.59 -4.02
N VAL A 45 24.66 -10.56 -4.42
CA VAL A 45 25.43 -10.56 -5.67
C VAL A 45 26.46 -11.68 -5.61
N ALA A 46 26.39 -12.61 -6.56
CA ALA A 46 27.28 -13.75 -6.67
C ALA A 46 27.83 -13.88 -8.10
N GLY A 47 29.01 -14.48 -8.25
CA GLY A 47 29.59 -14.83 -9.56
C GLY A 47 30.22 -13.68 -10.35
N VAL A 48 30.45 -12.53 -9.72
CA VAL A 48 31.16 -11.40 -10.34
C VAL A 48 32.67 -11.54 -10.10
N PRO A 49 33.52 -11.48 -11.15
CA PRO A 49 34.98 -11.55 -11.00
C PRO A 49 35.55 -10.45 -10.09
N PHE A 50 36.73 -10.71 -9.52
CA PHE A 50 37.41 -9.72 -8.70
C PHE A 50 37.77 -8.47 -9.52
N GLY A 51 37.42 -7.29 -9.00
CA GLY A 51 37.59 -6.02 -9.71
C GLY A 51 36.43 -5.63 -10.64
N ASP A 52 35.40 -6.47 -10.77
CA ASP A 52 34.19 -6.18 -11.55
C ASP A 52 32.94 -5.98 -10.67
N THR A 53 31.83 -5.53 -11.26
CA THR A 53 30.58 -5.21 -10.56
C THR A 53 29.31 -5.52 -11.35
N LEU A 54 28.25 -5.90 -10.64
CA LEU A 54 26.89 -5.92 -11.19
C LEU A 54 26.35 -4.48 -11.30
N ASN A 55 25.99 -4.06 -12.51
CA ASN A 55 25.51 -2.70 -12.77
C ASN A 55 23.97 -2.62 -12.73
N ALA A 56 23.43 -1.81 -11.84
CA ALA A 56 22.00 -1.43 -11.86
C ALA A 56 21.80 -0.19 -12.74
N ARG A 57 20.74 -0.21 -13.56
CA ARG A 57 20.45 0.82 -14.56
C ARG A 57 19.07 1.41 -14.35
N LYS A 58 18.88 2.64 -14.84
CA LYS A 58 17.62 3.38 -14.74
C LYS A 58 16.45 2.69 -15.47
N TYR A 59 16.75 1.99 -16.56
CA TYR A 59 15.79 1.25 -17.38
C TYR A 59 16.38 -0.12 -17.73
N PRO A 60 15.54 -1.14 -18.01
CA PRO A 60 15.99 -2.50 -18.33
C PRO A 60 16.55 -2.58 -19.77
N SER A 61 17.62 -1.83 -20.05
CA SER A 61 18.32 -1.85 -21.33
C SER A 61 19.82 -1.58 -21.16
N ASN A 62 20.65 -2.17 -22.03
CA ASN A 62 22.10 -2.02 -21.93
C ASN A 62 22.59 -0.61 -22.29
N ALA A 63 21.81 0.15 -23.07
CA ALA A 63 22.09 1.54 -23.41
C ALA A 63 21.69 2.53 -22.29
N SER A 64 20.92 2.10 -21.29
CA SER A 64 20.46 2.97 -20.21
C SER A 64 21.59 3.36 -19.26
N GLN A 65 21.50 4.54 -18.66
CA GLN A 65 22.48 5.02 -17.69
C GLN A 65 22.61 4.06 -16.49
N LYS A 66 23.87 3.79 -16.10
CA LYS A 66 24.22 3.09 -14.86
C LYS A 66 23.96 4.00 -13.66
N GLN A 67 23.26 3.50 -12.66
CA GLN A 67 22.93 4.23 -11.43
C GLN A 67 23.71 3.72 -10.22
N ALA A 68 24.03 2.43 -10.20
CA ALA A 68 24.83 1.81 -9.14
C ALA A 68 25.64 0.64 -9.70
N ALA A 69 26.71 0.30 -9.00
CA ALA A 69 27.59 -0.81 -9.29
C ALA A 69 27.86 -1.58 -8.00
N TYR A 70 27.62 -2.89 -7.99
CA TYR A 70 27.68 -3.72 -6.80
C TYR A 70 28.73 -4.82 -6.94
N PRO A 71 29.73 -4.90 -6.06
CA PRO A 71 30.70 -5.99 -6.06
C PRO A 71 30.09 -7.29 -5.54
N ASN A 72 30.83 -8.39 -5.74
CA ASN A 72 30.50 -9.71 -5.21
C ASN A 72 30.29 -9.66 -3.68
N GLY A 73 29.24 -10.33 -3.19
CA GLY A 73 28.87 -10.36 -1.77
C GLY A 73 27.92 -9.26 -1.30
N THR A 74 27.63 -8.26 -2.14
CA THR A 74 26.66 -7.20 -1.79
C THR A 74 25.25 -7.77 -1.63
N VAL A 75 24.58 -7.47 -0.51
CA VAL A 75 23.19 -7.87 -0.27
C VAL A 75 22.25 -6.79 -0.81
N LEU A 76 21.42 -7.15 -1.78
CA LEU A 76 20.46 -6.27 -2.42
C LEU A 76 19.05 -6.53 -1.89
N GLN A 77 18.36 -5.47 -1.49
CA GLN A 77 16.95 -5.51 -1.13
C GLN A 77 16.11 -5.13 -2.36
N MET A 78 15.17 -5.97 -2.74
CA MET A 78 14.26 -5.65 -3.84
C MET A 78 13.06 -4.87 -3.32
N THR A 79 12.94 -3.62 -3.77
CA THR A 79 11.76 -2.78 -3.58
C THR A 79 11.02 -2.69 -4.90
N GLY A 80 9.73 -3.03 -4.89
CA GLY A 80 8.92 -3.00 -6.09
C GLY A 80 7.48 -3.39 -5.83
N ARG A 81 6.59 -2.97 -6.71
CA ARG A 81 5.20 -3.43 -6.74
C ARG A 81 5.15 -4.67 -7.63
N ARG A 82 4.55 -5.77 -7.14
CA ARG A 82 4.23 -6.93 -7.99
C ARG A 82 3.26 -6.48 -9.08
N THR A 83 3.77 -6.14 -10.26
CA THR A 83 2.93 -6.01 -11.46
C THR A 83 2.53 -7.41 -11.87
N GLY A 84 1.24 -7.72 -11.78
CA GLY A 84 0.68 -9.07 -11.71
C GLY A 84 0.92 -9.95 -12.94
N GLY A 85 2.14 -10.50 -13.05
CA GLY A 85 2.53 -11.54 -14.00
C GLY A 85 2.55 -11.08 -15.45
N VAL A 86 3.68 -11.24 -16.13
CA VAL A 86 3.67 -11.44 -17.58
C VAL A 86 3.47 -12.94 -17.79
N ASN A 87 2.34 -13.31 -18.42
CA ASN A 87 2.16 -14.62 -19.03
C ASN A 87 2.71 -14.58 -20.45
#